data_AF-A0A8J8CHD3-F1
#
_entry.id   AF-A0A8J8CHD3-F1
#
_cell.length_a   1.000
_cell.length_b   1.000
_cell.length_c   1.000
_cell.angle_alpha   90.00
_cell.angle_beta   90.00
_cell.angle_gamma   90.00
#
_symmetry.space_group_name_H-M   'P 1'
#
loop_
_entity.id
_entity.type
_entity.pdbx_description
1 polymer ?
#
loop_
_entity_poly.entity_id
_entity_poly.type
_entity_poly.pdbx_seq_one_letter_code
_entity_poly.pdbx_strand_id
1 'polypeptide(L)'
;MIQQWVAVLVARGFTPLAQAEFGAVNIGQRMLTAAFVFAASMGGLAASPHAQAAVLYQIDDGKSEAGVGISDTTCSLETGTAIADFIWLNQFEVREGTNTIDGVSIAWGTPAAIAPCSGQPLPQSGLTEGLAAKVLVYEERGDGTLQLLAQQDTPIANPGTDAFFDVRFDTPARLQGKTFYVGALLPNQLQNQFPAALDSRDRSGQPNSRNQSYLAFNPFFPQRADYDYSVITPTLYSDGNFLIRASGQRVPEPSVAIALLTIAAGAVILKKRQ
;
A
#
# COMPACT_ATOMS: atom_id res chain seq x y z
N MET A 1 23.31 17.62 21.46
CA MET A 1 22.23 16.77 22.01
C MET A 1 21.67 16.01 20.82
N ILE A 2 21.78 14.68 20.77
CA ILE A 2 21.31 13.88 19.63
C ILE A 2 19.82 13.61 19.91
N GLN A 3 18.92 14.26 19.18
CA GLN A 3 17.49 13.91 19.23
C GLN A 3 17.32 12.52 18.59
N GLN A 4 16.74 11.58 19.33
CA GLN A 4 16.42 10.24 18.84
C GLN A 4 14.99 10.27 18.30
N TRP A 5 14.84 9.95 17.01
CA TRP A 5 13.54 9.84 16.35
C TRP A 5 13.10 8.39 16.33
N VAL A 6 11.84 8.14 16.65
CA VAL A 6 11.26 6.79 16.70
C VAL A 6 9.97 6.80 15.87
N ALA A 7 9.73 5.72 15.13
CA ALA A 7 8.42 5.51 14.52
C ALA A 7 7.39 5.28 15.63
N VAL A 8 6.30 6.04 15.60
CA VAL A 8 5.26 5.99 16.63
C VAL A 8 4.01 5.40 16.02
N LEU A 9 3.55 4.30 16.63
CA LEU A 9 2.25 3.68 16.37
C LEU A 9 1.17 4.46 17.12
N VAL A 10 0.09 4.79 16.40
CA VAL A 10 -1.06 5.51 16.95
C VAL A 10 -2.34 4.76 16.63
N ALA A 11 -3.07 4.30 17.66
CA ALA A 11 -4.31 3.54 17.53
C ALA A 11 -5.41 4.08 18.46
N ARG A 12 -6.69 3.78 18.15
CA ARG A 12 -7.81 4.09 19.06
C ARG A 12 -7.65 3.31 20.38
N GLY A 13 -7.59 4.03 21.50
CA GLY A 13 -7.84 3.48 22.83
C GLY A 13 -6.70 2.72 23.50
N PHE A 14 -5.44 2.97 23.14
CA PHE A 14 -4.29 2.44 23.89
C PHE A 14 -3.48 3.56 24.52
N THR A 15 -3.55 3.66 25.85
CA THR A 15 -2.44 4.16 26.68
C THR A 15 -1.16 3.40 26.31
N PRO A 16 0.02 4.07 26.30
CA PRO A 16 1.28 3.42 25.92
C PRO A 16 1.54 2.18 26.77
N LEU A 17 1.86 1.05 26.13
CA LEU A 17 2.07 -0.25 26.77
C LEU A 17 3.36 -0.27 27.62
N ALA A 18 3.19 -0.53 28.91
CA ALA A 18 4.07 -1.42 29.66
C ALA A 18 3.23 -2.63 30.13
N GLN A 19 3.67 -3.83 29.70
CA GLN A 19 3.36 -5.21 30.15
C GLN A 19 1.90 -5.68 30.43
N ALA A 20 1.63 -6.92 30.01
CA ALA A 20 0.36 -7.64 30.11
C ALA A 20 0.02 -8.17 31.52
N GLU A 21 -1.28 -8.21 31.87
CA GLU A 21 -2.05 -9.40 32.31
C GLU A 21 -3.57 -9.07 32.50
N PHE A 22 -4.40 -10.12 32.49
CA PHE A 22 -5.83 -10.16 32.16
C PHE A 22 -6.84 -9.62 33.21
N GLY A 23 -8.02 -9.17 32.74
CA GLY A 23 -9.22 -8.98 33.56
C GLY A 23 -10.52 -8.66 32.80
N ALA A 24 -11.39 -9.68 32.66
CA ALA A 24 -12.84 -9.75 32.41
C ALA A 24 -13.63 -8.68 31.60
N VAL A 25 -14.48 -9.26 30.75
CA VAL A 25 -15.46 -8.72 29.80
C VAL A 25 -16.71 -8.11 30.46
N ASN A 26 -17.32 -7.10 29.81
CA ASN A 26 -18.78 -6.98 29.81
C ASN A 26 -19.32 -6.48 28.46
N ILE A 27 -20.32 -7.22 27.96
CA ILE A 27 -20.92 -7.12 26.63
C ILE A 27 -22.13 -6.18 26.68
N GLY A 28 -22.21 -5.23 25.74
CA GLY A 28 -23.38 -4.39 25.52
C GLY A 28 -23.71 -4.26 24.03
N GLN A 29 -24.79 -4.93 23.62
CA GLN A 29 -25.34 -4.94 22.27
C GLN A 29 -25.73 -3.54 21.75
N ARG A 30 -25.67 -3.33 20.43
CA ARG A 30 -26.82 -2.89 19.63
C ARG A 30 -26.59 -3.02 18.13
N MET A 31 -27.48 -3.79 17.50
CA MET A 31 -27.71 -3.86 16.06
C MET A 31 -28.25 -2.53 15.54
N LEU A 32 -27.92 -2.18 14.29
CA LEU A 32 -28.92 -1.62 13.39
C LEU A 32 -28.62 -2.01 11.93
N THR A 33 -29.60 -2.68 11.36
CA THR A 33 -29.67 -3.16 9.98
C THR A 33 -30.07 -2.02 9.06
N ALA A 34 -29.36 -1.82 7.95
CA ALA A 34 -29.83 -1.01 6.83
C ALA A 34 -29.56 -1.78 5.53
N ALA A 35 -30.62 -2.35 4.97
CA ALA A 35 -30.62 -2.97 3.66
C ALA A 35 -30.76 -1.88 2.58
N PHE A 36 -29.77 -1.77 1.70
CA PHE A 36 -29.89 -1.02 0.45
C PHE A 36 -30.05 -2.00 -0.71
N VAL A 37 -31.22 -1.97 -1.32
CA VAL A 37 -31.53 -2.64 -2.58
C VAL A 37 -30.98 -1.75 -3.70
N PHE A 38 -30.03 -2.26 -4.48
CA PHE A 38 -29.65 -1.64 -5.75
C PHE A 38 -30.15 -2.52 -6.90
N ALA A 39 -31.03 -1.95 -7.71
CA ALA A 39 -31.58 -2.57 -8.89
C ALA A 39 -30.52 -2.62 -10.02
N ALA A 40 -30.35 -3.79 -10.61
CA ALA A 40 -29.50 -3.99 -11.78
C ALA A 40 -30.21 -3.51 -13.05
N SER A 41 -29.64 -2.50 -13.73
CA SER A 41 -29.97 -2.19 -15.11
C SER A 41 -28.92 -2.82 -16.03
N MET A 42 -29.34 -3.83 -16.80
CA MET A 42 -28.56 -4.37 -17.90
C MET A 42 -28.55 -3.37 -19.07
N GLY A 43 -27.39 -2.82 -19.36
CA GLY A 43 -27.11 -2.02 -20.55
C GLY A 43 -25.67 -2.28 -20.96
N GLY A 44 -25.46 -2.81 -22.16
CA GLY A 44 -24.16 -3.24 -22.66
C GLY A 44 -23.12 -2.13 -22.62
N LEU A 45 -22.00 -2.42 -21.97
CA LEU A 45 -20.79 -1.61 -22.08
C LEU A 45 -19.80 -2.37 -22.94
N ALA A 46 -19.51 -1.81 -24.12
CA ALA A 46 -18.24 -2.03 -24.76
C ALA A 46 -17.16 -1.69 -23.72
N ALA A 47 -16.43 -2.71 -23.27
CA ALA A 47 -15.32 -2.52 -22.36
C ALA A 47 -14.27 -1.69 -23.09
N SER A 48 -14.15 -0.41 -22.73
CA SER A 48 -12.94 0.36 -22.98
C SER A 48 -11.75 -0.45 -22.46
N PRO A 49 -10.63 -0.57 -23.19
CA PRO A 49 -9.48 -1.37 -22.77
C PRO A 49 -8.68 -0.73 -21.63
N HIS A 50 -9.32 0.07 -20.77
CA HIS A 50 -8.85 0.27 -19.42
C HIS A 50 -9.27 -0.96 -18.61
N ALA A 51 -8.59 -2.07 -18.86
CA ALA A 51 -8.58 -3.17 -17.91
C ALA A 51 -8.20 -2.55 -16.56
N GLN A 52 -9.15 -2.48 -15.62
CA GLN A 52 -8.84 -2.19 -14.23
C GLN A 52 -7.73 -3.16 -13.87
N ALA A 53 -6.49 -2.69 -13.67
CA ALA A 53 -5.45 -3.65 -13.38
C ALA A 53 -5.81 -4.29 -12.04
N ALA A 54 -5.94 -5.60 -12.09
CA ALA A 54 -6.32 -6.37 -10.92
C ALA A 54 -5.26 -6.13 -9.85
N VAL A 55 -5.69 -5.81 -8.64
CA VAL A 55 -4.81 -5.87 -7.48
C VAL A 55 -4.38 -7.33 -7.35
N LEU A 56 -3.07 -7.58 -7.50
CA LEU A 56 -2.52 -8.93 -7.48
C LEU A 56 -1.90 -9.26 -6.13
N TYR A 57 -1.31 -8.26 -5.47
CA TYR A 57 -0.53 -8.43 -4.25
C TYR A 57 -1.16 -7.63 -3.11
N GLN A 58 -1.66 -8.36 -2.11
CA GLN A 58 -2.37 -7.83 -0.95
C GLN A 58 -2.13 -8.75 0.25
N ILE A 59 -1.85 -8.15 1.40
CA ILE A 59 -1.66 -8.83 2.69
C ILE A 59 -2.53 -8.26 3.81
N ASP A 60 -3.19 -7.12 3.56
CA ASP A 60 -4.16 -6.49 4.44
C ASP A 60 -5.60 -6.99 4.20
N ASP A 61 -6.51 -6.70 5.12
CA ASP A 61 -7.96 -6.99 4.98
C ASP A 61 -8.79 -5.80 4.47
N GLY A 62 -8.15 -4.65 4.25
CA GLY A 62 -8.73 -3.41 3.77
C GLY A 62 -9.20 -2.46 4.86
N LYS A 63 -8.87 -2.69 6.14
CA LYS A 63 -9.14 -1.76 7.24
C LYS A 63 -7.89 -1.46 8.03
N SER A 64 -7.79 -0.23 8.52
CA SER A 64 -6.74 0.18 9.44
C SER A 64 -7.27 0.27 10.87
N GLU A 65 -6.50 -0.25 11.83
CA GLU A 65 -6.73 0.00 13.26
C GLU A 65 -5.85 1.13 13.79
N ALA A 66 -4.78 1.44 13.06
CA ALA A 66 -3.75 2.36 13.50
C ALA A 66 -3.11 3.12 12.34
N GLY A 67 -2.43 4.21 12.69
CA GLY A 67 -1.59 4.99 11.80
C GLY A 67 -0.17 5.00 12.33
N VAL A 68 0.80 4.93 11.44
CA VAL A 68 2.22 5.04 11.76
C VAL A 68 2.80 6.28 11.12
N GLY A 69 3.67 6.95 11.86
CA GLY A 69 4.41 8.12 11.43
C GLY A 69 5.59 8.37 12.35
N ILE A 70 6.38 9.40 12.03
CA ILE A 70 7.46 9.90 12.85
C ILE A 70 6.91 10.99 13.77
N SER A 71 7.17 10.86 15.06
CA SER A 71 6.77 11.84 16.08
C SER A 71 7.87 11.99 17.11
N ASP A 72 8.05 13.21 17.60
CA ASP A 72 8.74 13.43 18.87
C ASP A 72 7.96 12.78 20.01
N THR A 73 8.65 11.94 20.78
CA THR A 73 8.11 11.29 21.98
C THR A 73 8.15 12.20 23.20
N THR A 74 8.90 13.30 23.15
CA THR A 74 9.03 14.27 24.23
C THR A 74 8.02 15.42 24.14
N CYS A 75 7.21 15.46 23.07
CA CYS A 75 6.14 16.45 22.88
C CYS A 75 6.63 17.91 22.93
N SER A 76 7.87 18.13 22.51
CA SER A 76 8.58 19.39 22.65
C SER A 76 8.64 20.19 21.35
N LEU A 77 8.33 19.57 20.21
CA LEU A 77 8.42 20.22 18.91
C LEU A 77 7.23 21.09 18.58
N GLU A 78 7.55 22.23 17.95
CA GLU A 78 6.56 23.11 17.35
C GLU A 78 5.89 22.45 16.14
N THR A 79 4.57 22.55 16.10
CA THR A 79 3.76 22.18 14.93
C THR A 79 4.23 22.94 13.69
N GLY A 80 4.34 22.26 12.55
CA GLY A 80 4.75 22.87 11.28
C GLY A 80 6.22 22.72 10.92
N THR A 81 7.03 22.15 11.82
CA THR A 81 8.42 21.80 11.51
C THR A 81 8.48 20.44 10.80
N ALA A 82 9.14 20.40 9.63
CA ALA A 82 9.41 19.16 8.92
C ALA A 82 10.37 18.30 9.73
N ILE A 83 10.00 17.03 9.88
CA ILE A 83 10.69 16.04 10.69
C ILE A 83 11.64 15.23 9.82
N ALA A 84 11.09 14.35 9.01
CA ALA A 84 11.90 13.48 8.18
C ALA A 84 11.11 13.05 6.97
N ASP A 85 11.84 12.46 6.03
CA ASP A 85 11.25 11.71 4.95
C ASP A 85 10.89 10.31 5.49
N PHE A 86 9.63 9.93 5.32
CA PHE A 86 9.09 8.69 5.88
C PHE A 86 8.69 7.72 4.77
N ILE A 87 9.31 6.55 4.74
CA ILE A 87 9.02 5.47 3.80
C ILE A 87 8.47 4.27 4.57
N TRP A 88 7.37 3.73 4.08
CA TRP A 88 6.78 2.50 4.59
C TRP A 88 6.44 1.57 3.43
N LEU A 89 6.70 0.27 3.64
CA LEU A 89 6.75 -0.72 2.59
C LEU A 89 6.06 -2.00 3.04
N ASN A 90 5.50 -2.75 2.08
CA ASN A 90 5.15 -4.16 2.21
C ASN A 90 6.04 -4.99 1.28
N GLN A 91 6.50 -6.13 1.75
CA GLN A 91 7.19 -7.16 0.98
C GLN A 91 6.19 -8.16 0.41
N PHE A 92 6.40 -8.57 -0.83
CA PHE A 92 5.65 -9.63 -1.48
C PHE A 92 6.58 -10.63 -2.16
N GLU A 93 6.12 -11.88 -2.24
CA GLU A 93 6.72 -12.90 -3.11
C GLU A 93 6.16 -12.76 -4.52
N VAL A 94 7.04 -12.77 -5.52
CA VAL A 94 6.68 -12.72 -6.94
C VAL A 94 5.91 -13.98 -7.32
N ARG A 95 4.71 -13.82 -7.86
CA ARG A 95 3.92 -14.94 -8.39
C ARG A 95 4.29 -15.22 -9.85
N GLU A 96 4.20 -16.47 -10.24
CA GLU A 96 4.44 -16.91 -11.61
C GLU A 96 3.51 -16.19 -12.60
N GLY A 97 4.06 -15.73 -13.73
CA GLY A 97 3.32 -14.99 -14.75
C GLY A 97 3.00 -13.52 -14.42
N THR A 98 3.43 -13.00 -13.25
CA THR A 98 3.12 -11.64 -12.79
C THR A 98 4.37 -10.88 -12.33
N ASN A 99 5.41 -10.86 -13.17
CA ASN A 99 6.69 -10.21 -12.91
C ASN A 99 6.74 -8.73 -13.33
N THR A 100 5.60 -8.13 -13.66
CA THR A 100 5.53 -6.71 -14.04
C THR A 100 4.51 -6.01 -13.15
N ILE A 101 4.97 -4.96 -12.44
CA ILE A 101 4.15 -4.13 -11.56
C ILE A 101 3.85 -2.81 -12.28
N ASP A 102 2.57 -2.50 -12.44
CA ASP A 102 2.11 -1.34 -13.21
C ASP A 102 1.41 -0.28 -12.35
N GLY A 103 1.27 -0.53 -11.06
CA GLY A 103 0.68 0.41 -10.14
C GLY A 103 0.68 -0.03 -8.68
N VAL A 104 0.32 0.92 -7.84
CA VAL A 104 0.21 0.78 -6.39
C VAL A 104 -1.15 1.32 -5.97
N SER A 105 -1.79 0.61 -5.06
CA SER A 105 -3.02 1.06 -4.40
C SER A 105 -2.72 1.32 -2.95
N ILE A 106 -3.03 2.50 -2.44
CA ILE A 106 -2.67 2.94 -1.09
C ILE A 106 -3.81 3.65 -0.37
N ALA A 107 -3.98 3.36 0.92
CA ALA A 107 -4.79 4.17 1.83
C ALA A 107 -3.88 5.05 2.71
N TRP A 108 -4.28 6.31 2.92
CA TRP A 108 -3.48 7.30 3.65
C TRP A 108 -4.04 7.54 5.05
N GLY A 109 -3.24 7.27 6.07
CA GLY A 109 -3.63 7.42 7.47
C GLY A 109 -4.77 6.50 7.89
N THR A 110 -5.38 6.79 9.03
CA THR A 110 -6.43 5.96 9.62
C THR A 110 -7.55 6.82 10.18
N PRO A 111 -8.82 6.37 10.15
CA PRO A 111 -9.91 7.05 10.86
C PRO A 111 -9.77 7.00 12.40
N ALA A 112 -8.76 6.27 12.90
CA ALA A 112 -8.55 5.99 14.31
C ALA A 112 -7.34 6.70 14.94
N ALA A 113 -6.74 7.68 14.27
CA ALA A 113 -5.52 8.30 14.77
C ALA A 113 -5.77 9.16 16.03
N ILE A 114 -4.86 9.07 17.00
CA ILE A 114 -4.81 9.82 18.26
C ILE A 114 -3.43 10.48 18.40
N ALA A 115 -3.37 11.78 18.63
CA ALA A 115 -2.11 12.48 18.86
C ALA A 115 -1.41 11.92 20.11
N PRO A 116 -0.14 11.46 20.00
CA PRO A 116 0.54 10.80 21.12
C PRO A 116 0.72 11.74 22.32
N CYS A 117 0.86 13.05 22.07
CA CYS A 117 1.13 14.06 23.10
C CYS A 117 -0.12 14.56 23.83
N SER A 118 -1.25 14.71 23.12
CA SER A 118 -2.48 15.26 23.70
C SER A 118 -3.53 14.19 24.01
N GLY A 119 -3.35 12.97 23.50
CA GLY A 119 -4.35 11.91 23.58
C GLY A 119 -5.65 12.24 22.83
N GLN A 120 -5.69 13.32 22.04
CA GLN A 120 -6.87 13.74 21.30
C GLN A 120 -6.90 13.09 19.93
N PRO A 121 -8.10 12.80 19.38
CA PRO A 121 -8.22 12.35 18.00
C PRO A 121 -7.51 13.31 17.03
N LEU A 122 -6.80 12.75 16.05
CA LEU A 122 -6.23 13.50 14.94
C LEU A 122 -7.16 13.39 13.73
N PRO A 123 -7.87 14.45 13.36
CA PRO A 123 -8.62 14.48 12.12
C PRO A 123 -7.70 14.14 10.95
N GLN A 124 -8.13 13.22 10.09
CA GLN A 124 -7.38 12.84 8.88
C GLN A 124 -5.93 12.38 9.16
N SER A 125 -5.66 11.81 10.35
CA SER A 125 -4.29 11.47 10.78
C SER A 125 -3.30 12.65 10.78
N GLY A 126 -3.79 13.88 10.87
CA GLY A 126 -2.97 15.09 10.75
C GLY A 126 -2.48 15.40 9.33
N LEU A 127 -2.97 14.67 8.33
CA LEU A 127 -2.60 14.85 6.93
C LEU A 127 -3.50 15.89 6.26
N THR A 128 -2.95 16.57 5.25
CA THR A 128 -3.72 17.46 4.37
C THR A 128 -3.91 16.78 3.03
N GLU A 129 -5.13 16.78 2.52
CA GLU A 129 -5.43 16.28 1.18
C GLU A 129 -4.69 17.10 0.11
N GLY A 130 -4.16 16.43 -0.92
CA GLY A 130 -3.36 17.04 -1.96
C GLY A 130 -1.88 17.21 -1.62
N LEU A 131 -1.44 16.89 -0.40
CA LEU A 131 -0.02 16.91 -0.04
C LEU A 131 0.78 15.96 -0.96
N ALA A 132 1.94 16.41 -1.43
CA ALA A 132 2.77 15.64 -2.35
C ALA A 132 3.39 14.43 -1.64
N ALA A 133 3.28 13.27 -2.28
CA ALA A 133 3.86 12.01 -1.86
C ALA A 133 4.34 11.22 -3.09
N LYS A 134 4.97 10.07 -2.86
CA LYS A 134 5.35 9.14 -3.93
C LYS A 134 4.92 7.72 -3.58
N VAL A 135 4.64 6.91 -4.59
CA VAL A 135 4.60 5.45 -4.48
C VAL A 135 5.86 4.86 -5.11
N LEU A 136 6.34 3.75 -4.57
CA LEU A 136 7.66 3.19 -4.85
C LEU A 136 7.58 1.67 -5.05
N VAL A 137 8.41 1.15 -5.94
CA VAL A 137 8.67 -0.30 -6.11
C VAL A 137 10.17 -0.54 -6.02
N TYR A 138 10.55 -1.50 -5.17
CA TYR A 138 11.94 -1.89 -4.93
C TYR A 138 12.14 -3.40 -5.10
N GLU A 139 13.40 -3.78 -5.27
CA GLU A 139 13.87 -5.17 -5.25
C GLU A 139 15.11 -5.32 -4.37
N GLU A 140 15.31 -6.49 -3.77
CA GLU A 140 16.45 -6.75 -2.88
C GLU A 140 17.75 -6.90 -3.68
N ARG A 141 18.86 -6.31 -3.19
CA ARG A 141 20.19 -6.41 -3.80
C ARG A 141 21.05 -7.57 -3.28
N GLY A 142 20.59 -8.25 -2.23
CA GLY A 142 21.27 -9.39 -1.59
C GLY A 142 22.28 -9.01 -0.49
N ASP A 143 22.44 -7.72 -0.19
CA ASP A 143 23.28 -7.17 0.88
C ASP A 143 22.45 -6.54 2.02
N GLY A 144 21.14 -6.81 2.05
CA GLY A 144 20.18 -6.19 2.97
C GLY A 144 19.71 -4.80 2.55
N THR A 145 20.13 -4.31 1.37
CA THR A 145 19.61 -3.07 0.78
C THR A 145 18.61 -3.34 -0.34
N LEU A 146 17.77 -2.35 -0.61
CA LEU A 146 16.76 -2.37 -1.65
C LEU A 146 17.12 -1.40 -2.77
N GLN A 147 16.94 -1.79 -4.03
CA GLN A 147 17.12 -0.97 -5.23
C GLN A 147 15.77 -0.51 -5.79
N LEU A 148 15.62 0.79 -6.03
CA LEU A 148 14.42 1.35 -6.64
C LEU A 148 14.30 0.91 -8.11
N LEU A 149 13.13 0.41 -8.47
CA LEU A 149 12.78 0.00 -9.84
C LEU A 149 11.83 0.99 -10.51
N ALA A 150 10.85 1.50 -9.77
CA ALA A 150 9.91 2.50 -10.27
C ALA A 150 9.41 3.40 -9.15
N GLN A 151 9.03 4.62 -9.51
CA GLN A 151 8.38 5.57 -8.65
C GLN A 151 7.37 6.42 -9.44
N GLN A 152 6.34 6.91 -8.76
CA GLN A 152 5.38 7.86 -9.31
C GLN A 152 5.01 8.89 -8.25
N ASP A 153 4.90 10.16 -8.66
CA ASP A 153 4.32 11.20 -7.83
C ASP A 153 2.81 10.98 -7.65
N THR A 154 2.32 11.24 -6.45
CA THR A 154 0.89 11.17 -6.14
C THR A 154 0.52 12.21 -5.09
N PRO A 155 -0.67 12.81 -5.15
CA PRO A 155 -1.22 13.50 -3.99
C PRO A 155 -1.67 12.48 -2.94
N ILE A 156 -1.66 12.88 -1.68
CA ILE A 156 -2.46 12.25 -0.63
C ILE A 156 -3.94 12.46 -0.97
N ALA A 157 -4.70 11.38 -1.08
CA ALA A 157 -6.14 11.40 -1.39
C ALA A 157 -6.93 10.74 -0.26
N ASN A 158 -8.08 11.32 0.12
CA ASN A 158 -8.95 10.81 1.18
C ASN A 158 -8.23 10.45 2.51
N PRO A 159 -7.39 11.34 3.08
CA PRO A 159 -6.63 11.01 4.27
C PRO A 159 -7.50 10.70 5.49
N GLY A 160 -7.03 9.77 6.32
CA GLY A 160 -7.72 9.27 7.50
C GLY A 160 -8.93 8.39 7.18
N THR A 161 -8.91 7.73 6.04
CA THR A 161 -9.94 6.78 5.63
C THR A 161 -9.28 5.49 5.15
N ASP A 162 -10.04 4.39 5.12
CA ASP A 162 -9.60 3.12 4.51
C ASP A 162 -9.86 3.10 2.98
N ALA A 163 -10.03 4.28 2.36
CA ALA A 163 -10.24 4.39 0.93
C ALA A 163 -8.90 4.31 0.19
N PHE A 164 -8.81 3.33 -0.70
CA PHE A 164 -7.64 3.14 -1.54
C PHE A 164 -7.65 4.11 -2.73
N PHE A 165 -6.49 4.70 -3.00
CA PHE A 165 -6.22 5.48 -4.20
C PHE A 165 -5.24 4.72 -5.09
N ASP A 166 -5.62 4.50 -6.35
CA ASP A 166 -4.82 3.77 -7.33
C ASP A 166 -3.89 4.72 -8.09
N VAL A 167 -2.59 4.44 -8.02
CA VAL A 167 -1.53 5.17 -8.73
C VAL A 167 -0.91 4.26 -9.78
N ARG A 168 -0.82 4.75 -11.02
CA ARG A 168 -0.21 4.04 -12.14
C ARG A 168 1.20 4.55 -12.39
N PHE A 169 2.12 3.64 -12.68
CA PHE A 169 3.44 4.03 -13.14
C PHE A 169 3.40 4.35 -14.62
N ASP A 170 4.05 5.45 -15.01
CA ASP A 170 4.24 5.78 -16.43
C ASP A 170 5.09 4.70 -17.15
N THR A 171 6.02 4.07 -16.41
CA THR A 171 6.79 2.92 -16.86
C THR A 171 6.66 1.78 -15.85
N PRO A 172 6.03 0.64 -16.21
CA PRO A 172 5.91 -0.51 -15.32
C PRO A 172 7.27 -1.07 -14.87
N ALA A 173 7.37 -1.48 -13.62
CA ALA A 173 8.57 -2.12 -13.06
C ALA A 173 8.60 -3.60 -13.44
N ARG A 174 9.72 -4.05 -14.02
CA ARG A 174 9.97 -5.47 -14.28
C ARG A 174 10.82 -6.07 -13.16
N LEU A 175 10.27 -7.11 -12.52
CA LEU A 175 10.89 -7.83 -11.42
C LEU A 175 11.84 -8.92 -11.95
N GLN A 176 12.96 -9.11 -11.27
CA GLN A 176 13.98 -10.11 -11.57
C GLN A 176 14.18 -11.10 -10.42
N GLY A 177 13.94 -10.65 -9.19
CA GLY A 177 14.05 -11.42 -7.95
C GLY A 177 12.79 -12.22 -7.63
N LYS A 178 12.87 -12.95 -6.51
CA LYS A 178 11.76 -13.73 -5.95
C LYS A 178 10.86 -12.91 -5.03
N THR A 179 11.37 -11.79 -4.53
CA THR A 179 10.71 -10.87 -3.63
C THR A 179 10.85 -9.45 -4.16
N PHE A 180 9.87 -8.61 -3.82
CA PHE A 180 9.90 -7.19 -4.13
C PHE A 180 9.15 -6.44 -3.03
N TYR A 181 9.37 -5.13 -2.97
CA TYR A 181 8.77 -4.26 -1.98
C TYR A 181 7.99 -3.17 -2.67
N VAL A 182 6.82 -2.85 -2.12
CA VAL A 182 5.99 -1.75 -2.59
C VAL A 182 5.68 -0.86 -1.42
N GLY A 183 5.78 0.43 -1.63
CA GLY A 183 5.60 1.38 -0.54
C GLY A 183 5.20 2.76 -0.99
N ALA A 184 5.21 3.66 -0.02
CA ALA A 184 5.05 5.07 -0.24
C ALA A 184 6.07 5.87 0.54
N LEU A 185 6.30 7.09 0.07
CA LEU A 185 7.14 8.10 0.69
C LEU A 185 6.31 9.35 0.93
N LEU A 186 6.25 9.79 2.19
CA LEU A 186 5.86 11.14 2.54
C LEU A 186 7.12 11.98 2.77
N PRO A 187 7.47 12.89 1.84
CA PRO A 187 8.59 13.77 2.05
C PRO A 187 8.21 14.86 3.08
N ASN A 188 9.22 15.33 3.83
CA ASN A 188 9.09 16.42 4.79
C ASN A 188 7.93 16.25 5.78
N GLN A 189 7.74 15.02 6.28
CA GLN A 189 6.66 14.73 7.21
C GLN A 189 6.73 15.66 8.42
N LEU A 190 5.63 16.33 8.76
CA LEU A 190 5.54 17.21 9.93
C LEU A 190 5.22 16.42 11.20
N GLN A 191 5.44 17.04 12.37
CA GLN A 191 4.96 16.52 13.66
C GLN A 191 3.45 16.22 13.61
N ASN A 192 3.04 15.13 14.24
CA ASN A 192 1.65 14.64 14.30
C ASN A 192 1.02 14.23 12.96
N GLN A 193 1.85 13.90 11.96
CA GLN A 193 1.39 13.25 10.74
C GLN A 193 1.59 11.74 10.82
N PHE A 194 0.52 10.98 10.57
CA PHE A 194 0.55 9.51 10.62
C PHE A 194 0.06 8.94 9.28
N PRO A 195 0.89 9.00 8.22
CA PRO A 195 0.47 8.69 6.86
C PRO A 195 0.30 7.20 6.57
N ALA A 196 0.98 6.33 7.32
CA ALA A 196 0.97 4.90 7.05
C ALA A 196 -0.21 4.22 7.76
N ALA A 197 -1.28 3.95 7.01
CA ALA A 197 -2.42 3.16 7.46
C ALA A 197 -1.98 1.72 7.77
N LEU A 198 -2.30 1.22 8.96
CA LEU A 198 -1.84 -0.09 9.43
C LEU A 198 -3.02 -1.02 9.77
N ASP A 199 -3.04 -2.17 9.10
CA ASP A 199 -3.77 -3.38 9.47
C ASP A 199 -2.90 -4.13 10.50
N SER A 200 -3.20 -3.91 11.77
CA SER A 200 -2.53 -4.54 12.91
C SER A 200 -3.24 -5.81 13.36
N ARG A 201 -4.46 -6.05 12.88
CA ARG A 201 -5.30 -7.15 13.34
C ARG A 201 -5.92 -7.89 12.17
N ASP A 202 -5.90 -9.21 12.25
CA ASP A 202 -6.68 -10.03 11.35
C ASP A 202 -8.19 -9.88 11.60
N ARG A 203 -9.00 -10.50 10.73
CA ARG A 203 -10.46 -10.49 10.80
C ARG A 203 -11.04 -11.09 12.09
N SER A 204 -10.24 -11.86 12.84
CA SER A 204 -10.61 -12.41 14.14
C SER A 204 -10.18 -11.53 15.31
N GLY A 205 -9.53 -10.40 15.03
CA GLY A 205 -9.02 -9.44 16.00
C GLY A 205 -7.64 -9.79 16.57
N GLN A 206 -6.98 -10.83 16.05
CA GLN A 206 -5.65 -11.26 16.48
C GLN A 206 -4.55 -10.44 15.78
N PRO A 207 -3.38 -10.22 16.40
CA PRO A 207 -2.27 -9.53 15.75
C PRO A 207 -1.94 -10.15 14.39
N ASN A 208 -1.80 -9.30 13.38
CA ASN A 208 -1.51 -9.77 12.03
C ASN A 208 -0.08 -10.34 11.97
N SER A 209 0.06 -11.66 11.79
CA SER A 209 1.35 -12.36 11.93
C SER A 209 2.16 -12.44 10.64
N ARG A 210 1.70 -11.83 9.54
CA ARG A 210 2.40 -11.94 8.25
C ARG A 210 3.73 -11.20 8.24
N ASN A 211 3.93 -10.20 9.13
CA ASN A 211 5.19 -9.51 9.40
C ASN A 211 6.01 -9.23 8.13
N GLN A 212 5.35 -8.65 7.13
CA GLN A 212 5.95 -8.33 5.83
C GLN A 212 6.04 -6.83 5.60
N SER A 213 5.88 -6.02 6.65
CA SER A 213 6.00 -4.58 6.57
C SER A 213 7.35 -4.09 7.02
N TYR A 214 7.78 -2.98 6.42
CA TYR A 214 9.09 -2.38 6.68
C TYR A 214 8.98 -0.87 6.71
N LEU A 215 9.85 -0.25 7.49
CA LEU A 215 10.05 1.19 7.52
C LEU A 215 11.45 1.52 7.02
N ALA A 216 11.57 2.61 6.28
CA ALA A 216 12.83 3.29 6.06
C ALA A 216 12.63 4.76 6.37
N PHE A 217 13.55 5.34 7.15
CA PHE A 217 13.50 6.75 7.49
C PHE A 217 14.91 7.30 7.47
N ASN A 218 15.02 8.56 7.07
CA ASN A 218 16.27 9.31 7.19
C ASN A 218 16.14 10.24 8.41
N PRO A 219 16.76 9.92 9.56
CA PRO A 219 16.63 10.73 10.78
C PRO A 219 17.45 12.03 10.74
N PHE A 220 18.18 12.32 9.65
CA PHE A 220 18.98 13.55 9.51
C PHE A 220 18.16 14.66 8.82
N PHE A 221 17.81 15.71 9.57
CA PHE A 221 17.06 16.90 9.16
C PHE A 221 17.94 18.05 8.58
N PRO A 222 17.38 19.04 7.86
CA PRO A 222 16.30 18.98 6.89
C PRO A 222 16.87 18.86 5.46
N GLN A 223 16.07 18.30 4.55
CA GLN A 223 16.20 18.43 3.10
C GLN A 223 17.63 18.48 2.55
N ARG A 224 18.20 17.31 2.31
CA ARG A 224 18.85 17.20 1.00
C ARG A 224 17.73 17.03 -0.01
N ALA A 225 17.42 18.10 -0.76
CA ALA A 225 16.55 18.02 -1.94
C ALA A 225 17.05 16.97 -2.96
N ASP A 226 18.30 16.53 -2.79
CA ASP A 226 19.04 15.51 -3.51
C ASP A 226 19.15 14.17 -2.75
N TYR A 227 18.37 13.90 -1.70
CA TYR A 227 18.44 12.58 -1.06
C TYR A 227 18.03 11.50 -2.06
N ASP A 228 18.96 10.60 -2.32
CA ASP A 228 18.79 9.55 -3.31
C ASP A 228 18.07 8.36 -2.68
N TYR A 229 16.81 8.18 -3.05
CA TYR A 229 16.01 7.02 -2.67
C TYR A 229 16.24 5.81 -3.57
N SER A 230 17.24 5.85 -4.46
CA SER A 230 17.58 4.73 -5.34
C SER A 230 18.00 3.49 -4.56
N VAL A 231 18.62 3.65 -3.39
CA VAL A 231 19.01 2.56 -2.49
C VAL A 231 18.64 2.89 -1.06
N ILE A 232 17.92 1.97 -0.39
CA ILE A 232 17.52 2.14 1.01
C ILE A 232 17.83 0.88 1.83
N THR A 233 17.98 1.06 3.14
CA THR A 233 18.08 -0.04 4.11
C THR A 233 16.82 -0.05 4.97
N PRO A 234 15.85 -0.94 4.67
CA PRO A 234 14.61 -1.02 5.43
C PRO A 234 14.80 -1.76 6.75
N THR A 235 13.99 -1.41 7.74
CA THR A 235 13.87 -2.12 9.03
C THR A 235 12.51 -2.80 9.10
N LEU A 236 12.48 -4.05 9.55
CA LEU A 236 11.23 -4.80 9.73
C LEU A 236 10.30 -4.07 10.72
N TYR A 237 9.02 -3.99 10.35
CA TYR A 237 7.94 -3.48 11.18
C TYR A 237 6.95 -4.62 11.47
N SER A 238 6.86 -5.00 12.75
CA SER A 238 6.18 -6.24 13.18
C SER A 238 4.77 -6.03 13.73
N ASP A 239 4.28 -4.80 13.79
CA ASP A 239 2.98 -4.52 14.44
C ASP A 239 1.78 -4.71 13.51
N GLY A 240 2.02 -5.06 12.24
CA GLY A 240 0.97 -5.26 11.25
C GLY A 240 1.46 -5.16 9.82
N ASN A 241 0.52 -5.03 8.89
CA ASN A 241 0.79 -4.74 7.50
C ASN A 241 0.24 -3.38 7.09
N PHE A 242 0.98 -2.62 6.28
CA PHE A 242 0.45 -1.36 5.76
C PHE A 242 -0.65 -1.61 4.73
N LEU A 243 -1.62 -0.71 4.62
CA LEU A 243 -2.64 -0.74 3.55
C LEU A 243 -2.01 -0.24 2.23
N ILE A 244 -1.07 -1.03 1.72
CA ILE A 244 -0.39 -0.85 0.44
C ILE A 244 -0.49 -2.16 -0.33
N ARG A 245 -0.94 -2.05 -1.57
CA ARG A 245 -1.15 -3.16 -2.48
C ARG A 245 -0.49 -2.87 -3.82
N ALA A 246 -0.16 -3.92 -4.55
CA ALA A 246 0.42 -3.80 -5.88
C ALA A 246 -0.51 -4.38 -6.94
N SER A 247 -0.64 -3.67 -8.06
CA SER A 247 -1.23 -4.19 -9.28
C SER A 247 -0.12 -4.61 -10.24
N GLY A 248 -0.39 -5.64 -11.02
CA GLY A 248 0.54 -6.07 -12.04
C GLY A 248 -0.18 -6.57 -13.29
N GLN A 249 0.60 -6.73 -14.34
CA GLN A 249 0.10 -7.30 -15.59
C GLN A 249 0.33 -8.81 -15.56
N ARG A 250 -0.74 -9.57 -15.80
CA ARG A 250 -0.58 -10.98 -16.18
C ARG A 250 -0.05 -11.00 -17.59
N VAL A 251 1.12 -11.58 -17.80
CA VAL A 251 1.53 -11.96 -19.15
C VAL A 251 0.55 -13.05 -19.59
N PRO A 252 -0.20 -12.88 -20.68
CA PRO A 252 -0.98 -13.98 -21.23
C PRO A 252 0.01 -15.11 -21.52
N GLU A 253 -0.21 -16.29 -20.91
CA GLU A 253 0.42 -17.53 -21.38
C GLU A 253 0.35 -17.52 -22.91
N PRO A 254 1.44 -17.82 -23.64
CA PRO A 254 1.34 -17.98 -25.08
C PRO A 254 0.28 -19.06 -25.29
N SER A 255 -0.89 -18.62 -25.74
CA SER A 255 -1.96 -19.53 -26.09
C SER A 255 -1.29 -20.48 -27.07
N VAL A 256 -1.31 -21.78 -26.79
CA VAL A 256 -1.03 -22.78 -27.81
C VAL A 256 -2.12 -22.54 -28.85
N ALA A 257 -1.85 -21.61 -29.76
CA ALA A 257 -2.66 -21.34 -30.92
C ALA A 257 -2.52 -22.63 -31.69
N ILE A 258 -3.49 -23.52 -31.49
CA ILE A 258 -3.71 -24.65 -32.37
C ILE A 258 -3.85 -24.02 -33.74
N ALA A 259 -2.75 -24.07 -34.51
CA ALA A 259 -2.74 -23.72 -35.90
C ALA A 259 -3.66 -24.72 -36.60
N LEU A 260 -4.95 -24.40 -36.67
CA LEU A 260 -5.86 -25.03 -37.62
C LEU A 260 -5.49 -24.50 -39.01
N LEU A 261 -4.40 -25.06 -39.55
CA LEU A 261 -4.15 -25.11 -40.99
C LEU A 261 -5.33 -25.86 -41.61
N THR A 262 -6.35 -25.11 -42.05
CA THR A 262 -7.35 -25.65 -42.97
C THR A 262 -6.68 -25.79 -44.33
N ILE A 263 -6.08 -26.95 -44.58
CA ILE A 263 -5.72 -27.40 -45.92
C ILE A 263 -7.05 -27.64 -46.64
N ALA A 264 -7.55 -26.64 -47.35
CA ALA A 264 -8.59 -26.84 -48.34
C ALA A 264 -7.98 -27.54 -49.56
N ALA A 265 -7.87 -28.86 -49.47
CA ALA A 265 -7.68 -29.72 -50.63
C ALA A 265 -8.91 -29.62 -51.54
N GLY A 266 -8.66 -29.61 -52.84
CA GLY A 266 -9.57 -29.11 -53.86
C GLY A 266 -10.82 -29.96 -54.12
N ALA A 267 -11.82 -29.30 -54.69
CA ALA A 267 -12.82 -29.92 -55.53
C ALA A 267 -12.75 -29.30 -56.93
N VAL A 268 -12.27 -30.14 -57.84
CA VAL A 268 -12.15 -29.98 -59.29
C VAL A 268 -13.53 -29.69 -59.89
N ILE A 269 -13.68 -28.61 -60.66
CA ILE A 269 -14.76 -28.50 -61.65
C ILE A 269 -14.14 -28.64 -63.04
N LEU A 270 -14.12 -29.89 -63.50
CA LEU A 270 -13.84 -30.27 -64.88
C LEU A 270 -15.12 -30.03 -65.69
N LYS A 271 -15.23 -28.90 -66.39
CA LYS A 271 -16.35 -28.65 -67.31
C LYS A 271 -15.98 -29.22 -68.68
N LYS A 272 -16.57 -30.36 -69.07
CA LYS A 272 -16.45 -30.93 -70.42
C LYS A 272 -17.82 -31.30 -71.01
N ARG A 273 -18.03 -30.79 -72.23
CA ARG A 273 -19.00 -31.19 -73.29
C ARG A 273 -20.46 -30.80 -73.04
N GLN A 274 -21.21 -30.31 -74.03
CA GLN A 274 -21.16 -30.58 -75.48
C GLN A 274 -21.11 -29.32 -76.33
#